data_AF-A0A7W0Z3Z1-F1
#
_entry.id   AF-A0A7W0Z3Z1-F1
#
_cell.length_a   1.000
_cell.length_b   1.000
_cell.length_c   1.000
_cell.angle_alpha   90.00
_cell.angle_beta   90.00
_cell.angle_gamma   90.00
#
_symmetry.space_group_name_H-M   'P 1'
#
loop_
_entity.id
_entity.type
_entity.pdbx_description
1 polymer ?
#
loop_
_entity_poly.entity_id
_entity_poly.type
_entity_poly.pdbx_seq_one_letter_code
_entity_poly.pdbx_strand_id
1 'polypeptide(L)'
;MQELFVTLRRMFAVDLDLAVIDSIVRRFATDAVVQVDVPIILAATSRVLRSNISLWDALIVEAALVAGATRLLTEDLQHGQVIDGRLRIENPFLSGI
;
A
#
# COMPACT_ATOMS: atom_id res chain seq x y z
N MET A 1 -1.56 -0.08 -6.65
CA MET A 1 -1.31 0.00 -8.11
C MET A 1 -0.57 1.26 -8.54
N GLN A 2 -1.00 2.46 -8.11
CA GLN A 2 -0.33 3.72 -8.49
C GLN A 2 1.14 3.76 -8.03
N GLU A 3 1.38 3.42 -6.77
CA GLU A 3 2.74 3.38 -6.19
C GLU A 3 3.64 2.34 -6.88
N LEU A 4 3.14 1.14 -7.20
CA LEU A 4 3.89 0.13 -7.95
C LEU A 4 4.46 0.71 -9.26
N PHE A 5 3.64 1.43 -10.02
CA PHE A 5 4.09 2.07 -11.26
C PHE A 5 5.18 3.12 -10.99
N VAL A 6 4.98 3.99 -10.01
CA VAL A 6 5.93 5.05 -9.64
C VAL A 6 7.27 4.46 -9.15
N THR A 7 7.22 3.41 -8.33
CA THR A 7 8.40 2.74 -7.79
C THR A 7 9.18 2.03 -8.87
N LEU A 8 8.52 1.27 -9.76
CA LEU A 8 9.18 0.64 -10.91
C LEU A 8 9.85 1.69 -11.81
N ARG A 9 9.16 2.80 -12.06
CA ARG A 9 9.72 3.95 -12.79
C ARG A 9 10.91 4.57 -12.07
N ARG A 10 10.88 4.73 -10.75
CA ARG A 10 11.97 5.40 -10.01
C ARG A 10 13.20 4.51 -9.90
N MET A 11 13.02 3.22 -9.66
CA MET A 11 14.11 2.29 -9.38
C MET A 11 14.73 1.69 -10.65
N PHE A 12 13.94 1.50 -11.71
CA PHE A 12 14.35 0.76 -12.91
C PHE A 12 14.15 1.53 -14.22
N ALA A 13 13.97 2.86 -14.17
CA ALA A 13 13.71 3.69 -15.37
C ALA A 13 14.73 3.55 -16.50
N VAL A 14 15.97 3.13 -16.20
CA VAL A 14 17.04 2.95 -17.19
C VAL A 14 17.03 1.54 -17.78
N ASP A 15 16.54 0.55 -17.03
CA ASP A 15 16.68 -0.88 -17.38
C ASP A 15 15.36 -1.51 -17.88
N LEU A 16 14.22 -0.89 -17.58
CA LEU A 16 12.90 -1.38 -18.00
C LEU A 16 12.19 -0.37 -18.90
N ASP A 17 11.80 -0.85 -20.08
CA ASP A 17 10.89 -0.10 -20.96
C ASP A 17 9.48 0.01 -20.34
N LEU A 18 8.78 1.09 -20.68
CA LEU A 18 7.42 1.37 -20.23
C LEU A 18 6.45 0.24 -20.57
N ALA A 19 6.65 -0.48 -21.68
CA ALA A 19 5.84 -1.64 -22.04
C ALA A 19 5.97 -2.78 -21.02
N VAL A 20 7.17 -3.00 -20.47
CA VAL A 20 7.39 -4.02 -19.44
C VAL A 20 6.75 -3.58 -18.12
N ILE A 21 6.91 -2.32 -17.73
CA ILE A 21 6.28 -1.77 -16.51
C ILE A 21 4.75 -1.88 -16.60
N ASP A 22 4.14 -1.52 -17.73
CA ASP A 22 2.70 -1.69 -17.95
C ASP A 22 2.27 -3.16 -17.82
N SER A 23 3.03 -4.10 -18.40
CA SER A 23 2.72 -5.53 -18.29
C SER A 23 2.72 -6.03 -16.84
N ILE A 24 3.65 -5.55 -16.01
CA ILE A 24 3.73 -5.89 -14.58
C ILE A 24 2.53 -5.30 -13.85
N VAL A 25 2.20 -4.03 -14.08
CA VAL A 25 1.04 -3.37 -13.47
C VAL A 25 -0.26 -4.11 -13.84
N ARG A 26 -0.43 -4.51 -15.10
CA ARG A 26 -1.59 -5.30 -15.54
C ARG A 26 -1.68 -6.66 -14.88
N ARG A 27 -0.54 -7.32 -14.63
CA ARG A 27 -0.53 -8.60 -13.94
C ARG A 27 -1.08 -8.48 -12.52
N PHE A 28 -0.63 -7.50 -11.75
CA PHE A 28 -1.16 -7.28 -10.39
C PHE A 28 -2.61 -6.76 -10.39
N ALA A 29 -3.06 -6.14 -11.49
CA ALA A 29 -4.46 -5.73 -11.62
C ALA A 29 -5.45 -6.89 -11.74
N THR A 30 -5.01 -8.14 -11.97
CA THR A 30 -5.90 -9.31 -11.98
C THR A 30 -6.18 -9.89 -10.60
N ASP A 31 -5.46 -9.44 -9.57
CA ASP A 31 -5.67 -9.88 -8.19
C ASP A 31 -6.79 -9.08 -7.51
N ALA A 32 -7.03 -9.35 -6.22
CA ALA A 32 -7.98 -8.57 -5.42
C ALA A 32 -7.47 -7.14 -5.21
N VAL A 33 -8.04 -6.18 -5.93
CA VAL A 33 -7.68 -4.75 -5.85
C VAL A 33 -8.82 -3.94 -5.25
N VAL A 34 -8.51 -3.17 -4.21
CA VAL A 34 -9.40 -2.14 -3.68
C VAL A 34 -9.25 -0.87 -4.50
N GLN A 35 -10.35 -0.36 -5.07
CA GLN A 35 -10.38 0.93 -5.74
C GLN A 35 -10.38 2.04 -4.70
N VAL A 36 -9.45 3.00 -4.82
CA VAL A 36 -9.45 4.19 -3.97
C VAL A 36 -10.57 5.12 -4.44
N ASP A 37 -11.57 5.31 -3.59
CA ASP A 37 -12.72 6.16 -3.82
C ASP A 37 -12.77 7.33 -2.81
N VAL A 38 -13.78 8.19 -2.94
CA VAL A 38 -13.95 9.37 -2.06
C VAL A 38 -14.03 8.98 -0.58
N PRO A 39 -14.82 7.96 -0.16
CA PRO A 39 -14.79 7.46 1.22
C PRO A 39 -13.39 7.11 1.73
N ILE A 40 -12.60 6.35 0.96
CA ILE A 40 -11.23 5.98 1.35
C ILE A 40 -10.34 7.22 1.47
N ILE A 41 -10.45 8.18 0.55
CA ILE A 41 -9.66 9.42 0.59
C ILE A 41 -10.00 10.25 1.85
N LEU A 42 -11.28 10.37 2.21
CA LEU A 42 -11.69 11.12 3.40
C LEU A 42 -11.25 10.41 4.70
N ALA A 43 -11.31 9.08 4.74
CA ALA A 43 -10.79 8.32 5.85
C ALA A 43 -9.26 8.49 5.99
N ALA A 44 -8.53 8.43 4.87
CA ALA A 44 -7.08 8.56 4.85
C ALA A 44 -6.62 9.95 5.28
N THR A 45 -7.26 11.02 4.81
CA THR A 45 -6.97 12.39 5.27
C THR A 45 -7.22 12.55 6.77
N SER A 46 -8.31 11.97 7.28
CA SER A 46 -8.59 11.95 8.71
C SER A 46 -7.54 11.16 9.50
N ARG A 47 -6.98 10.09 8.92
CA ARG A 47 -5.89 9.30 9.51
C ARG A 47 -4.58 10.07 9.56
N VAL A 48 -4.21 10.79 8.50
CA VAL A 48 -3.02 11.68 8.50
C VAL A 48 -3.07 12.68 9.66
N LEU A 49 -4.25 13.20 9.99
CA LEU A 49 -4.42 14.12 11.12
C LEU A 49 -4.20 13.46 12.50
N ARG A 50 -4.43 12.16 12.63
CA ARG A 50 -4.33 11.41 13.91
C ARG A 50 -3.04 10.60 14.06
N SER A 51 -2.43 10.23 12.94
CA SER A 51 -1.23 9.40 12.87
C SER A 51 -0.27 10.07 11.90
N ASN A 52 0.94 10.38 12.37
CA ASN A 52 1.96 11.10 11.63
C ASN A 52 2.59 10.24 10.52
N ILE A 53 1.77 9.79 9.58
CA ILE A 53 2.13 8.99 8.39
C ILE A 53 1.76 9.77 7.12
N SER A 54 2.35 9.41 5.99
CA SER A 54 2.04 10.09 4.73
C SER A 54 0.61 9.78 4.26
N LEU A 55 0.07 10.61 3.35
CA LEU A 55 -1.23 10.32 2.74
C LEU A 55 -1.21 9.00 1.96
N TRP A 56 -0.10 8.65 1.30
CA TRP A 56 0.03 7.39 0.57
C TRP A 56 -0.06 6.19 1.51
N ASP A 57 0.65 6.22 2.63
CA ASP A 57 0.56 5.18 3.66
C ASP A 57 -0.85 5.09 4.25
N ALA A 58 -1.47 6.24 4.51
CA ALA A 58 -2.83 6.29 5.02
C ALA A 58 -3.84 5.67 4.04
N LEU A 59 -3.69 5.91 2.74
CA LEU A 59 -4.54 5.29 1.70
C LEU A 59 -4.38 3.77 1.68
N ILE A 60 -3.16 3.25 1.82
CA ILE A 60 -2.90 1.80 1.88
C ILE A 60 -3.56 1.19 3.11
N VAL A 61 -3.40 1.83 4.28
CA VAL A 61 -4.03 1.40 5.53
C VAL A 61 -5.55 1.37 5.40
N GLU A 62 -6.18 2.43 4.90
CA GLU A 62 -7.64 2.47 4.75
C GLU A 62 -8.15 1.46 3.73
N ALA A 63 -7.45 1.27 2.61
CA ALA A 63 -7.79 0.24 1.64
C ALA A 63 -7.73 -1.17 2.26
N ALA A 64 -6.70 -1.47 3.06
CA ALA A 64 -6.58 -2.74 3.76
C ALA A 64 -7.72 -2.94 4.79
N LEU A 65 -8.07 -1.88 5.51
CA LEU A 65 -9.19 -1.88 6.45
C LEU A 65 -10.53 -2.12 5.76
N VAL A 66 -10.78 -1.50 4.59
CA VAL A 66 -11.98 -1.70 3.78
C VAL A 66 -12.05 -3.12 3.20
N ALA A 67 -10.91 -3.68 2.78
CA ALA A 67 -10.82 -5.07 2.32
C ALA A 67 -11.07 -6.12 3.41
N GLY A 68 -11.16 -5.70 4.68
CA GLY A 68 -11.25 -6.63 5.81
C GLY A 68 -9.94 -7.39 6.08
N ALA A 69 -8.80 -6.86 5.61
CA ALA A 69 -7.50 -7.47 5.88
C ALA A 69 -7.20 -7.43 7.39
N THR A 70 -6.53 -8.47 7.86
CA THR A 70 -6.07 -8.60 9.26
C THR A 70 -4.57 -8.35 9.40
N ARG A 71 -3.83 -8.39 8.29
CA ARG A 71 -2.38 -8.16 8.21
C ARG A 71 -2.09 -7.22 7.04
N LEU A 72 -1.25 -6.22 7.25
CA LEU A 72 -0.69 -5.36 6.22
C LEU A 72 0.83 -5.54 6.20
N LEU A 73 1.36 -6.02 5.08
CA LEU A 73 2.80 -6.17 4.86
C LEU A 73 3.38 -4.85 4.36
N THR A 74 4.32 -4.27 5.10
CA THR A 74 4.98 -3.01 4.73
C THR A 74 6.27 -2.81 5.52
N GLU A 75 7.28 -2.24 4.88
CA GLU A 75 8.54 -1.89 5.54
C GLU A 75 8.55 -0.48 6.15
N ASP A 76 7.70 0.41 5.65
CA ASP A 76 7.68 1.83 6.02
C ASP A 76 6.91 2.10 7.32
N LEU A 77 5.98 1.22 7.70
CA LEU A 77 5.20 1.35 8.93
C LEU A 77 5.79 0.56 10.10
N GLN A 78 5.40 0.96 11.31
CA GLN A 78 5.90 0.36 12.54
C GLN A 78 5.47 -1.11 12.68
N HIS A 79 6.42 -2.03 12.58
CA HIS A 79 6.18 -3.45 12.81
C HIS A 79 5.54 -3.71 14.18
N GLY A 80 4.53 -4.58 14.20
CA GLY A 80 3.81 -4.97 15.42
C GLY A 80 2.69 -4.00 15.82
N GLN A 81 2.58 -2.82 15.16
CA GLN A 81 1.46 -1.91 15.38
C GLN A 81 0.14 -2.58 15.01
N VAL A 82 -0.92 -2.32 15.79
CA VAL A 82 -2.29 -2.74 15.48
C VAL A 82 -3.14 -1.51 15.23
N ILE A 83 -3.62 -1.36 14.00
CA ILE A 83 -4.47 -0.26 13.57
C ILE A 83 -5.94 -0.64 13.76
N ASP A 84 -6.70 0.27 14.38
CA ASP A 84 -8.13 0.16 14.67
C ASP A 84 -8.51 -1.17 15.34
N GLY A 85 -7.59 -1.72 16.15
CA GLY A 85 -7.75 -2.97 16.89
C GLY A 85 -7.79 -4.24 16.05
N ARG A 86 -7.62 -4.16 14.71
CA ARG A 86 -7.88 -5.30 13.81
C ARG A 86 -6.87 -5.52 12.69
N LEU A 87 -6.11 -4.49 12.30
CA LEU A 87 -5.12 -4.60 11.23
C LEU A 87 -3.71 -4.59 11.83
N ARG A 88 -3.01 -5.72 11.79
CA ARG A 88 -1.62 -5.81 12.25
C ARG A 88 -0.65 -5.40 11.14
N ILE A 89 0.30 -4.52 11.47
CA ILE A 89 1.41 -4.14 10.60
C ILE A 89 2.56 -5.13 10.75
N GLU A 90 3.00 -5.69 9.62
CA GLU A 90 4.09 -6.65 9.58
C GLU A 90 5.16 -6.25 8.57
N ASN A 91 6.41 -6.14 9.02
CA ASN A 91 7.52 -5.88 8.11
C ASN A 91 8.06 -7.24 7.63
N PRO A 92 7.92 -7.56 6.33
CA PRO A 92 8.29 -8.86 5.80
C PRO A 92 9.81 -9.11 5.82
N PHE A 93 10.64 -8.08 6.03
CA PHE A 93 12.10 -8.20 6.09
C PHE A 93 12.64 -8.44 7.51
N LEU A 94 11.81 -8.28 8.55
CA LEU A 94 12.19 -8.54 9.95
C LEU A 94 11.93 -9.99 10.37
N SER A 95 11.06 -10.68 9.63
CA SER A 95 10.75 -12.09 9.86
C SER A 95 11.47 -12.87 8.78
N GLY A 96 12.52 -13.62 9.15
CA GLY A 96 13.15 -14.55 8.22
C GLY A 96 12.08 -15.51 7.68
N ILE A 97 11.98 -15.58 6.35
CA ILE A 97 11.42 -16.74 5.65
C ILE A 97 12.47 -17.85 5.69
#